data_AF-A0AAW7XJF3-F1
#
_entry.id   AF-A0AAW7XJF3-F1
#
_cell.length_a   1.000
_cell.length_b   1.000
_cell.length_c   1.000
_cell.angle_alpha   90.00
_cell.angle_beta   90.00
_cell.angle_gamma   90.00
#
_symmetry.space_group_name_H-M   'P 1'
#
loop_
_entity.id
_entity.type
_entity.pdbx_description
1 polymer ?
#
loop_
_entity_poly.entity_id
_entity_poly.type
_entity_poly.pdbx_seq_one_letter_code
_entity_poly.pdbx_strand_id
1 'polypeptide(L)'
;MQEREIKLLFNAGVFESCHATPIAMSRGWTLKFIAKDENVITLDLQRSKKEREFKSLDGAAAVAKRIGFEWLNVHIGDMEWQEKV
;
A
#
# COMPACT_ATOMS: atom_id res chain seq x y z
N MET A 1 -4.87 8.24 4.09
CA MET A 1 -6.14 8.34 3.33
C MET A 1 -7.00 7.07 3.48
N GLN A 2 -8.33 7.12 3.34
CA GLN A 2 -9.18 5.90 3.44
C GLN A 2 -9.17 5.06 2.16
N GLU A 3 -9.44 3.74 2.27
CA GLU A 3 -9.46 2.79 1.14
C GLU A 3 -10.37 3.25 -0.02
N ARG A 4 -11.52 3.88 0.28
CA ARG A 4 -12.45 4.40 -0.72
C ARG A 4 -11.84 5.54 -1.55
N GLU A 5 -11.14 6.46 -0.90
CA GLU A 5 -10.50 7.60 -1.56
C GLU A 5 -9.32 7.14 -2.42
N ILE A 6 -8.53 6.19 -1.91
CA ILE A 6 -7.43 5.59 -2.69
C ILE A 6 -7.97 4.86 -3.92
N LYS A 7 -9.10 4.16 -3.80
CA LYS A 7 -9.76 3.53 -4.96
C LYS A 7 -10.23 4.55 -6.00
N LEU A 8 -10.70 5.72 -5.58
CA LEU A 8 -11.07 6.80 -6.50
C LEU A 8 -9.86 7.34 -7.26
N LEU A 9 -8.75 7.58 -6.55
CA LEU A 9 -7.49 8.04 -7.16
C LEU A 9 -6.89 6.99 -8.10
N PHE A 10 -6.98 5.71 -7.74
CA PHE A 10 -6.58 4.61 -8.61
C PHE A 10 -7.38 4.60 -9.91
N ASN A 11 -8.71 4.69 -9.83
CA ASN A 11 -9.58 4.74 -11.01
C ASN A 11 -9.35 5.99 -11.87
N ALA A 12 -8.90 7.10 -11.26
CA ALA A 12 -8.50 8.31 -11.97
C ALA A 12 -7.10 8.21 -12.62
N GLY A 13 -6.38 7.10 -12.42
CA GLY A 13 -5.05 6.87 -13.01
C GLY A 13 -3.93 7.69 -12.37
N VAL A 14 -4.11 8.12 -11.11
CA VAL A 14 -3.14 8.94 -10.37
C VAL A 14 -1.92 8.12 -9.93
N PHE A 15 -2.12 6.85 -9.57
CA PHE A 15 -1.07 5.98 -9.09
C PHE A 15 -0.26 5.36 -10.21
N GLU A 16 1.04 5.26 -9.98
CA GLU A 16 2.00 4.52 -10.80
C GLU A 16 2.20 3.11 -10.25
N SER A 17 2.38 2.98 -8.92
CA SER A 17 2.67 1.70 -8.29
C SER A 17 2.16 1.60 -6.84
N CYS A 18 2.09 0.36 -6.34
CA CYS A 18 1.75 0.05 -4.96
C CYS A 18 2.91 -0.73 -4.31
N HIS A 19 3.32 -0.30 -3.13
CA HIS A 19 4.49 -0.81 -2.42
C HIS A 19 4.08 -1.30 -1.03
N ALA A 20 4.51 -2.50 -0.65
CA ALA A 20 4.44 -3.03 0.69
C ALA A 20 5.80 -2.92 1.37
N THR A 21 5.84 -2.28 2.54
CA THR A 21 7.05 -2.12 3.35
C THR A 21 6.81 -2.59 4.78
N PRO A 22 7.80 -3.23 5.44
CA PRO A 22 7.69 -3.57 6.84
C PRO A 22 7.72 -2.30 7.70
N ILE A 23 6.96 -2.30 8.77
CA ILE A 23 6.91 -1.18 9.73
C ILE A 23 8.09 -1.31 10.69
N ALA A 24 8.85 -0.23 10.85
CA ALA A 24 9.96 -0.21 11.80
C ALA A 24 9.45 -0.47 13.23
N MET A 25 10.15 -1.35 13.96
CA MET A 25 9.82 -1.76 15.35
C MET A 25 8.53 -2.59 15.53
N SER A 26 7.83 -2.99 14.46
CA SER A 26 6.64 -3.85 14.53
C SER A 26 6.75 -5.02 13.54
N ARG A 27 6.17 -6.18 13.87
CA ARG A 27 6.02 -7.30 12.91
C ARG A 27 4.82 -7.05 11.99
N GLY A 28 4.79 -5.87 11.35
CA GLY A 28 3.68 -5.41 10.55
C GLY A 28 4.12 -4.86 9.20
N TRP A 29 3.15 -4.66 8.32
CA TRP A 29 3.30 -4.18 6.96
C TRP A 29 2.47 -2.92 6.77
N THR A 30 2.93 -2.02 5.92
CA THR A 30 2.16 -0.84 5.48
C THR A 30 2.15 -0.77 3.96
N LEU A 31 1.10 -0.17 3.41
CA LEU A 31 0.96 0.09 1.98
C LEU A 31 1.27 1.55 1.68
N LYS A 32 2.18 1.75 0.73
CA LYS A 32 2.53 3.03 0.14
C LYS A 32 2.12 3.02 -1.32
N PHE A 33 1.36 4.02 -1.73
CA PHE A 33 0.92 4.19 -3.11
C PHE A 33 1.73 5.34 -3.71
N ILE A 34 2.48 5.04 -4.75
CA ILE A 34 3.33 6.01 -5.44
C ILE A 34 2.48 6.61 -6.56
N ALA A 35 2.28 7.91 -6.52
CA ALA A 35 1.63 8.66 -7.58
C ALA A 35 2.64 9.02 -8.67
N LYS A 36 2.13 9.29 -9.88
CA LYS A 36 2.96 9.66 -11.06
C LYS A 36 3.75 10.96 -10.89
N ASP A 37 3.38 11.77 -9.90
CA ASP A 37 4.09 12.99 -9.50
C ASP A 37 5.07 12.72 -8.34
N GLU A 38 5.44 11.45 -8.12
CA GLU A 38 6.31 10.94 -7.06
C GLU A 38 5.76 11.13 -5.63
N ASN A 39 4.53 11.61 -5.47
CA ASN A 39 3.91 11.73 -4.16
C ASN A 39 3.59 10.35 -3.58
N VAL A 40 3.96 10.15 -2.32
CA VAL A 40 3.67 8.92 -1.58
C VAL A 40 2.42 9.09 -0.74
N ILE A 41 1.40 8.30 -1.03
CA ILE A 41 0.15 8.26 -0.26
C ILE A 41 0.13 7.00 0.59
N THR A 42 -0.25 7.11 1.86
CA THR A 42 -0.43 5.97 2.77
C THR A 42 -1.89 5.76 3.13
N LEU A 43 -2.22 4.51 3.47
CA LEU A 43 -3.57 4.15 3.92
C LEU A 43 -3.70 4.41 5.42
N ASP A 44 -4.77 5.07 5.87
CA ASP A 44 -4.98 5.36 7.29
C ASP A 44 -5.98 4.39 7.92
N LEU A 45 -5.82 4.17 9.22
CA LEU A 45 -6.86 3.66 10.11
C LEU A 45 -7.99 4.69 10.23
N GLN A 46 -9.19 4.32 9.78
CA GLN A 46 -10.39 5.17 9.78
C GLN A 46 -10.69 5.85 11.12
N ARG A 47 -10.25 5.29 12.25
CA ARG A 47 -10.55 5.79 13.60
C ARG A 47 -9.42 6.59 14.25
N SER A 48 -8.19 6.53 13.75
CA SER A 48 -7.03 7.07 14.50
C SER A 48 -6.06 7.95 13.70
N LYS A 49 -6.30 8.22 12.40
CA LYS A 49 -5.35 8.96 11.54
C LYS A 49 -3.91 8.40 11.55
N LYS A 50 -3.73 7.19 12.07
CA LYS A 50 -2.46 6.45 12.02
C LYS A 50 -2.43 5.65 10.74
N GLU A 51 -1.24 5.41 10.21
CA GLU A 51 -1.06 4.50 9.09
C GLU A 51 -1.66 3.12 9.41
N ARG A 52 -2.27 2.51 8.40
CA ARG A 52 -2.89 1.20 8.53
C ARG A 52 -1.80 0.14 8.55
N GLU A 53 -1.67 -0.48 9.71
CA GLU A 53 -0.78 -1.60 9.91
C GLU A 53 -1.48 -2.92 9.57
N PHE A 54 -0.82 -3.72 8.74
CA PHE A 54 -1.23 -5.08 8.40
C PHE A 54 -0.36 -6.08 9.15
N LYS A 55 -0.97 -7.14 9.70
CA LYS A 55 -0.24 -8.18 10.43
C LYS A 55 0.59 -9.09 9.51
N SER A 56 0.26 -9.14 8.23
CA SER A 56 0.91 -9.99 7.23
C SER A 56 0.93 -9.30 5.87
N LEU A 57 1.86 -9.74 5.01
CA LEU A 57 1.94 -9.31 3.63
C LEU A 57 0.67 -9.67 2.86
N ASP A 58 0.12 -10.87 3.07
CA ASP A 58 -1.16 -11.30 2.46
C ASP A 58 -2.31 -10.34 2.77
N GLY A 59 -2.36 -9.80 3.99
CA GLY A 59 -3.38 -8.83 4.38
C GLY A 59 -3.25 -7.50 3.63
N ALA A 60 -2.01 -7.07 3.38
CA ALA A 60 -1.72 -5.89 2.57
C ALA A 60 -2.02 -6.14 1.08
N ALA A 61 -1.57 -7.28 0.54
CA ALA A 61 -1.85 -7.76 -0.80
C ALA A 61 -3.35 -7.82 -1.12
N ALA A 62 -4.15 -8.38 -0.21
CA ALA A 62 -5.59 -8.46 -0.37
C ALA A 62 -6.27 -7.08 -0.46
N VAL A 63 -5.70 -6.04 0.17
CA VAL A 63 -6.20 -4.66 0.04
C VAL A 63 -5.74 -4.03 -1.27
N ALA A 64 -4.49 -4.21 -1.68
CA ALA A 64 -3.98 -3.74 -2.97
C ALA A 64 -4.82 -4.30 -4.14
N LYS A 65 -5.13 -5.60 -4.11
CA LYS A 65 -6.03 -6.27 -5.07
C LYS A 65 -7.44 -5.66 -5.08
N ARG A 66 -7.99 -5.34 -3.90
CA ARG A 66 -9.34 -4.76 -3.77
C ARG A 66 -9.45 -3.34 -4.32
N ILE A 67 -8.36 -2.59 -4.22
CA ILE A 67 -8.22 -1.25 -4.82
C ILE A 67 -8.17 -1.38 -6.34
N GLY A 68 -7.41 -2.37 -6.86
CA GLY A 68 -7.35 -2.69 -8.29
C GLY A 68 -5.93 -2.92 -8.83
N PHE A 69 -4.92 -2.90 -7.98
CA PHE A 69 -3.54 -3.21 -8.38
C PHE A 69 -3.41 -4.70 -8.71
N GLU A 70 -2.73 -5.01 -9.81
CA GLU A 70 -2.38 -6.39 -10.19
C GLU A 70 -1.04 -6.83 -9.59
N TRP A 71 -0.16 -5.87 -9.32
CA TRP A 71 1.19 -6.09 -8.81
C TRP A 71 1.43 -5.28 -7.54
N LEU A 72 2.19 -5.87 -6.63
CA LEU A 72 2.65 -5.28 -5.38
C LEU A 72 4.17 -5.34 -5.33
N ASN A 73 4.83 -4.19 -5.24
CA ASN A 73 6.27 -4.14 -5.00
C ASN A 73 6.52 -4.34 -3.52
N VAL A 74 7.29 -5.37 -3.14
CA VAL A 74 7.59 -5.67 -1.75
C VAL A 74 9.04 -5.29 -1.48
N HIS A 75 9.25 -4.45 -0.47
CA HIS A 75 10.57 -3.92 -0.11
C HIS A 75 10.88 -4.32 1.33
N ILE A 76 11.94 -5.10 1.56
CA ILE A 76 12.44 -5.48 2.88
C ILE A 76 13.94 -5.19 2.94
N GLY A 77 14.32 -4.09 3.59
CA GLY A 77 15.73 -3.67 3.63
C GLY A 77 16.23 -3.43 2.20
N ASP A 78 17.28 -4.15 1.80
CA ASP A 78 17.85 -4.11 0.44
C ASP A 78 17.20 -5.10 -0.53
N MET A 79 16.24 -5.93 -0.07
CA MET A 79 15.54 -6.89 -0.91
C MET A 79 14.27 -6.26 -1.49
N GLU A 80 14.13 -6.33 -2.82
CA GLU A 80 12.94 -5.85 -3.52
C GLU A 80 12.47 -6.91 -4.52
N TRP A 81 11.16 -7.18 -4.56
CA TRP A 81 10.56 -8.03 -5.58
C TRP A 81 9.12 -7.59 -5.90
N GLN A 82 8.60 -8.09 -7.03
CA GLN A 82 7.20 -7.90 -7.41
C GLN A 82 6.40 -9.16 -7.16
N GLU A 83 5.28 -9.00 -6.46
CA GLU A 83 4.33 -10.07 -6.17
C GLU A 83 3.00 -9.80 -6.90
N LYS A 84 2.45 -10.84 -7.53
CA LYS A 84 1.15 -10.77 -8.18
C LYS A 84 0.04 -10.97 -7.13
N VAL A 85 -0.92 -10.04 -7.07
CA VAL A 85 -1.93 -9.97 -5.99
C VAL A 85 -3.33 -10.48 -6.34
#